data_AF-A0A1Q3P4F1-F1
#
_entry.id   AF-A0A1Q3P4F1-F1
#
_cell.length_a   1.000
_cell.length_b   1.000
_cell.length_c   1.000
_cell.angle_alpha   90.00
_cell.angle_beta   90.00
_cell.angle_gamma   90.00
#
_symmetry.space_group_name_H-M   'P 1'
#
loop_
_entity.id
_entity.type
_entity.pdbx_description
1 polymer ?
#
loop_
_entity_poly.entity_id
_entity_poly.type
_entity_poly.pdbx_seq_one_letter_code
_entity_poly.pdbx_strand_id
1 'polypeptide(L)'
;MESENEKQTVIALNDESFKHYLIERYGSDAESSNWQRLRNASQELISPETWVQLYNQAKQDIAQKGGSLIGYELVNNILLSHDGINSHWPMNWMWVMRFGNER
;
A
#
# COMPACT_ATOMS: atom_id res chain seq x y z
N MET A 1 -21.24 23.87 -16.76
CA MET A 1 -20.33 22.77 -17.16
C MET A 1 -20.07 21.98 -15.91
N GLU A 2 -20.85 20.92 -15.68
CA GLU A 2 -20.51 19.93 -14.67
C GLU A 2 -19.25 19.23 -15.20
N SER A 3 -18.12 19.45 -14.55
CA SER A 3 -16.93 18.66 -14.77
C SER A 3 -17.31 17.20 -14.51
N GLU A 4 -17.43 16.42 -15.58
CA GLU A 4 -17.53 14.97 -15.50
C GLU A 4 -16.43 14.51 -14.56
N ASN A 5 -16.84 14.02 -13.39
CA ASN A 5 -15.97 13.55 -12.34
C ASN A 5 -15.22 12.35 -12.95
N GLU A 6 -14.01 12.59 -13.48
CA GLU A 6 -13.20 11.55 -14.13
C GLU A 6 -13.10 10.39 -13.15
N LYS A 7 -13.63 9.22 -13.53
CA LYS A 7 -13.80 8.07 -12.64
C LYS A 7 -12.43 7.63 -12.13
N GLN A 8 -12.06 8.10 -10.95
CA GLN A 8 -10.83 7.71 -10.28
C GLN A 8 -10.95 6.25 -9.88
N THR A 9 -9.96 5.42 -10.26
CA THR A 9 -9.94 4.03 -9.81
C THR A 9 -9.51 4.01 -8.35
N VAL A 10 -10.37 3.44 -7.50
CA VAL A 10 -10.12 3.31 -6.06
C VAL A 10 -10.14 1.83 -5.71
N ILE A 11 -9.07 1.37 -5.05
CA ILE A 11 -8.94 0.02 -4.52
C ILE A 11 -8.78 0.14 -3.01
N ALA A 12 -9.63 -0.55 -2.25
CA ALA A 12 -9.54 -0.62 -0.78
C ALA A 12 -9.22 -2.06 -0.37
N LEU A 13 -8.20 -2.23 0.47
CA LEU A 13 -7.73 -3.51 0.97
C LEU A 13 -7.62 -3.47 2.49
N ASN A 14 -8.00 -4.56 3.16
CA ASN A 14 -7.65 -4.73 4.58
C ASN A 14 -6.13 -5.02 4.72
N ASP A 15 -5.64 -5.07 5.96
CA ASP A 15 -4.22 -5.29 6.24
C ASP A 15 -3.66 -6.55 5.55
N GLU A 16 -4.35 -7.68 5.68
CA GLU A 16 -3.92 -8.96 5.09
C GLU A 16 -3.87 -8.91 3.57
N SER A 17 -4.92 -8.40 2.92
CA SER A 17 -4.98 -8.30 1.46
C SER A 17 -3.93 -7.32 0.93
N PHE A 18 -3.62 -6.27 1.69
CA PHE A 18 -2.56 -5.33 1.31
C PHE A 18 -1.17 -5.96 1.44
N LYS A 19 -0.90 -6.74 2.49
CA LYS A 19 0.33 -7.53 2.62
C LYS A 19 0.52 -8.51 1.45
N HIS A 20 -0.55 -9.22 1.07
CA HIS A 20 -0.54 -10.07 -0.11
C HIS A 20 -0.24 -9.30 -1.40
N TYR A 21 -0.87 -8.14 -1.59
CA TYR A 21 -0.58 -7.25 -2.72
C TYR A 21 0.90 -6.85 -2.77
N LEU A 22 1.48 -6.45 -1.64
CA LEU A 22 2.89 -6.05 -1.57
C LEU A 22 3.82 -7.21 -1.94
N ILE A 23 3.56 -8.43 -1.45
CA ILE A 23 4.35 -9.61 -1.81
C ILE A 23 4.23 -9.95 -3.28
N GLU A 24 3.02 -10.00 -3.84
CA GLU A 24 2.85 -10.36 -5.25
C GLU A 24 3.43 -9.28 -6.18
N ARG A 25 3.38 -8.01 -5.78
CA ARG A 25 3.88 -6.90 -6.60
C ARG A 25 5.40 -6.76 -6.54
N TYR A 26 6.00 -6.95 -5.36
CA TYR A 26 7.40 -6.61 -5.12
C TYR A 26 8.27 -7.79 -4.67
N GLY A 27 7.66 -8.91 -4.26
CA GLY A 27 8.37 -10.10 -3.79
C GLY A 27 8.99 -10.95 -4.90
N SER A 28 8.70 -10.65 -6.17
CA SER A 28 9.31 -11.32 -7.34
C SER A 28 10.14 -10.40 -8.25
N ASP A 29 9.98 -9.07 -8.16
CA ASP A 29 10.62 -8.16 -9.13
C ASP A 29 12.11 -7.97 -8.80
N ALA A 30 12.90 -8.68 -9.60
CA ALA A 30 14.33 -8.87 -9.47
C ALA A 30 15.11 -7.72 -10.12
N GLU A 31 15.24 -6.60 -9.41
CA GLU A 31 16.38 -5.68 -9.60
C GLU A 31 16.97 -5.20 -8.27
N SER A 32 16.17 -5.14 -7.20
CA SER A 32 16.70 -4.96 -5.84
C SER A 32 16.96 -6.34 -5.21
N SER A 33 18.23 -6.62 -4.88
CA SER A 33 18.65 -7.87 -4.22
C SER A 33 18.01 -8.11 -2.86
N ASN A 34 17.30 -7.12 -2.30
CA ASN A 34 16.89 -7.13 -0.91
C ASN A 34 15.65 -7.99 -0.65
N TRP A 35 14.75 -8.16 -1.63
CA TRP A 35 13.43 -8.77 -1.41
C TRP A 35 13.20 -10.05 -2.22
N GLN A 36 14.22 -10.46 -2.98
CA GLN A 36 14.26 -11.78 -3.60
C GLN A 36 14.06 -12.84 -2.51
N ARG A 37 13.01 -13.66 -2.66
CA ARG A 37 12.54 -14.76 -1.76
C ARG A 37 11.36 -14.42 -0.85
N LEU A 38 10.86 -13.18 -0.79
CA LEU A 38 9.66 -12.88 0.02
C LEU A 38 8.41 -13.59 -0.50
N ARG A 39 8.31 -13.84 -1.81
CA ARG A 39 7.17 -14.57 -2.41
C ARG A 39 6.97 -15.98 -1.84
N ASN A 40 8.05 -16.63 -1.41
CA ASN A 40 8.01 -17.98 -0.85
C ASN A 40 8.12 -17.99 0.68
N ALA A 41 8.30 -16.83 1.31
CA ALA A 41 8.38 -16.72 2.75
C ALA A 41 6.97 -16.68 3.36
N SER A 42 6.80 -17.30 4.53
CA SER A 42 5.59 -17.08 5.33
C SER A 42 5.54 -15.61 5.74
N GLN A 43 4.36 -14.97 5.64
CA GLN A 43 4.17 -13.56 6.03
C GLN A 43 4.57 -13.28 7.48
N GLU A 44 4.40 -14.28 8.35
CA GLU A 44 4.76 -14.21 9.77
C GLU A 44 6.27 -14.10 10.01
N LEU A 45 7.08 -14.50 9.04
CA LEU A 45 8.55 -14.43 9.10
C LEU A 45 9.09 -13.12 8.52
N ILE A 46 8.23 -12.30 7.90
CA ILE A 46 8.61 -11.02 7.32
C ILE A 46 8.62 -9.97 8.44
N SER A 47 9.77 -9.32 8.64
CA SER A 47 9.92 -8.36 9.72
C SER A 47 9.04 -7.11 9.47
N PRO A 48 8.56 -6.44 10.53
CA PRO A 48 7.80 -5.20 10.41
C PRO A 48 8.53 -4.14 9.56
N GLU A 49 9.85 -4.07 9.67
CA GLU A 49 10.68 -3.13 8.90
C GLU A 49 10.64 -3.44 7.40
N THR A 50 10.67 -4.73 7.01
CA THR A 50 10.52 -5.13 5.61
C THR A 50 9.15 -4.72 5.06
N TRP A 51 8.09 -4.85 5.85
CA TRP A 51 6.76 -4.38 5.44
C TRP A 51 6.71 -2.87 5.21
N VAL A 52 7.34 -2.08 6.09
CA VAL A 52 7.45 -0.62 5.93
C VAL A 52 8.22 -0.27 4.65
N GLN A 53 9.29 -0.99 4.34
CA GLN A 53 10.06 -0.79 3.11
C GLN A 53 9.22 -1.09 1.86
N LEU A 54 8.49 -2.22 1.85
CA LEU A 54 7.56 -2.59 0.77
C LEU A 54 6.47 -1.53 0.57
N TYR A 55 5.89 -1.04 1.67
CA TYR A 55 4.91 0.05 1.62
C TYR A 55 5.49 1.34 1.02
N ASN A 56 6.71 1.73 1.40
CA ASN A 56 7.34 2.94 0.87
C ASN A 56 7.56 2.84 -0.65
N GLN A 57 7.98 1.67 -1.14
CA GLN A 57 8.09 1.42 -2.58
C GLN A 57 6.73 1.50 -3.27
N ALA A 58 5.70 0.84 -2.72
CA ALA A 58 4.35 0.90 -3.25
C ALA A 58 3.82 2.34 -3.33
N LYS A 59 4.02 3.11 -2.26
CA LYS A 59 3.63 4.51 -2.20
C LYS A 59 4.34 5.34 -3.27
N GLN A 60 5.64 5.13 -3.47
CA GLN A 60 6.42 5.82 -4.50
C GLN A 60 5.92 5.47 -5.90
N ASP A 61 5.72 4.19 -6.21
CA ASP A 61 5.23 3.72 -7.51
C ASP A 61 3.84 4.27 -7.85
N ILE A 62 2.96 4.31 -6.85
CA ILE A 62 1.60 4.86 -7.01
C ILE A 62 1.67 6.37 -7.25
N ALA A 63 2.51 7.09 -6.48
CA ALA A 63 2.71 8.53 -6.65
C ALA A 63 3.29 8.88 -8.02
N GLN A 64 4.23 8.08 -8.54
CA GLN A 64 4.79 8.25 -9.89
C GLN A 64 3.75 8.12 -11.02
N LYS A 65 2.61 7.48 -10.75
CA LYS A 65 1.49 7.33 -11.68
C LYS A 65 0.35 8.32 -11.41
N GLY A 66 0.64 9.42 -10.70
CA GLY A 66 -0.37 10.41 -10.32
C GLY A 66 -1.40 9.91 -9.30
N GLY A 67 -1.08 8.83 -8.57
CA GLY A 67 -1.95 8.24 -7.55
C GLY A 67 -1.60 8.62 -6.11
N SER A 68 -2.36 8.06 -5.16
CA SER A 68 -2.10 8.18 -3.73
C SER A 68 -2.38 6.86 -3.00
N LEU A 69 -1.58 6.54 -1.98
CA LEU A 69 -1.80 5.42 -1.06
C LEU A 69 -1.98 5.96 0.36
N ILE A 70 -3.16 5.73 0.94
CA ILE A 70 -3.57 6.26 2.24
C ILE A 70 -3.97 5.10 3.16
N GLY A 71 -3.47 5.12 4.40
CA GLY A 71 -3.90 4.22 5.46
C GLY A 71 -5.08 4.81 6.24
N TYR A 72 -6.05 3.98 6.60
CA TYR A 72 -7.21 4.39 7.39
C TYR A 72 -7.33 3.53 8.64
N GLU A 73 -7.57 4.16 9.77
CA GLU A 73 -7.71 3.52 11.07
C GLU A 73 -9.04 3.90 11.71
N LEU A 74 -9.76 2.92 12.26
CA LEU A 74 -10.98 3.18 13.02
C LEU A 74 -10.66 3.19 14.52
N VAL A 75 -10.68 4.37 15.14
CA VAL A 75 -10.44 4.55 16.57
C VAL A 75 -11.66 5.20 17.21
N ASN A 76 -12.27 4.56 18.21
CA ASN A 76 -13.46 5.08 18.90
C ASN A 76 -14.59 5.51 17.92
N ASN A 77 -14.84 4.72 16.89
CA ASN A 77 -15.79 5.01 15.80
C ASN A 77 -15.46 6.24 14.94
N ILE A 78 -14.23 6.76 15.03
CA ILE A 78 -13.72 7.85 14.19
C ILE A 78 -12.75 7.25 13.19
N LEU A 79 -12.96 7.55 11.91
CA LEU A 79 -12.07 7.15 10.84
C LEU A 79 -10.95 8.18 10.68
N LEU A 80 -9.73 7.79 11.03
CA LEU A 80 -8.52 8.59 10.89
C LEU A 80 -7.79 8.21 9.60
N SER A 81 -7.27 9.19 8.88
CA SER A 81 -6.44 8.99 7.69
C SER A 81 -4.98 9.24 7.99
N HIS A 82 -4.12 8.39 7.46
CA HIS A 82 -2.67 8.41 7.65
C HIS A 82 -1.97 8.37 6.30
N ASP A 83 -1.22 9.42 5.99
CA ASP A 83 -0.48 9.53 4.73
C ASP A 83 0.86 8.76 4.76
N GLY A 84 1.25 8.15 5.88
CA GLY A 84 2.56 7.53 6.04
C GLY A 84 2.61 6.55 7.20
N ILE A 85 3.59 5.64 7.16
CA ILE A 85 3.98 4.80 8.30
C ILE A 85 5.24 5.39 8.92
N ASN A 86 5.23 5.66 10.22
CA ASN A 86 6.38 6.28 10.89
C ASN A 86 7.55 5.30 11.13
N SER A 87 7.27 4.11 11.65
CA SER A 87 8.35 3.15 12.01
C SER A 87 7.89 1.72 12.27
N HIS A 88 6.63 1.49 12.62
CA HIS A 88 6.08 0.15 12.87
C HIS A 88 4.89 -0.10 11.96
N TRP A 89 4.77 -1.33 11.47
CA TRP A 89 3.64 -1.73 10.64
C TRP A 89 2.32 -1.67 11.42
N PRO A 90 1.30 -0.96 10.93
CA PRO A 90 0.02 -0.87 11.61
C PRO A 90 -0.86 -2.08 11.28
N MET A 91 -1.17 -2.91 12.28
CA MET A 91 -1.94 -4.16 12.08
C MET A 91 -3.43 -3.95 11.76
N ASN A 92 -3.99 -2.79 12.09
CA ASN A 92 -5.45 -2.55 12.03
C ASN A 92 -5.86 -1.51 10.99
N TRP A 93 -5.01 -1.25 10.00
CA TRP A 93 -5.30 -0.27 8.96
C TRP A 93 -5.99 -0.91 7.76
N MET A 94 -6.85 -0.12 7.13
CA MET A 94 -7.34 -0.35 5.78
C MET A 94 -6.55 0.54 4.82
N TRP A 95 -6.11 -0.02 3.71
CA TRP A 95 -5.28 0.66 2.73
C TRP A 95 -6.09 1.03 1.50
N VAL A 96 -6.08 2.30 1.15
CA VAL A 96 -6.79 2.83 -0.01
C VAL A 96 -5.79 3.35 -1.02
N MET A 97 -5.76 2.71 -2.18
CA MET A 97 -5.00 3.14 -3.35
C MET A 97 -5.93 3.87 -4.29
N ARG A 98 -5.55 5.07 -4.69
CA ARG A 98 -6.24 5.86 -5.69
C ARG A 98 -5.30 6.07 -6.86
N PHE A 99 -5.77 5.84 -8.07
CA PHE A 99 -4.99 6.05 -9.29
C PHE A 99 -5.63 7.19 -10.06
N GLY A 100 -4.85 8.24 -10.36
CA GLY A 100 -5.25 9.25 -11.32
C GLY A 100 -5.32 8.64 -12.72
N ASN A 101 -6.28 9.07 -13.54
CA ASN A 101 -6.16 8.90 -14.98
C ASN A 101 -5.35 10.10 -15.49
N GLU A 102 -4.04 9.94 -15.67
CA GLU A 102 -3.31 10.89 -16.49
C GLU A 102 -3.64 10.60 -17.97
N ARG A 103 -4.24 11.60 -18.62
CA ARG A 103 -4.33 11.72 -20.08
C ARG A 103 -3.02 12.29 -20.62
#